data_AF-A0A9D4XK90-F1
#
_entry.id   AF-A0A9D4XK90-F1
#
_cell.length_a   1.000
_cell.length_b   1.000
_cell.length_c   1.000
_cell.angle_alpha   90.00
_cell.angle_beta   90.00
_cell.angle_gamma   90.00
#
_symmetry.space_group_name_H-M   'P 1'
#
loop_
_entity.id
_entity.type
_entity.pdbx_description
1 polymer ?
#
loop_
_entity_poly.entity_id
_entity_poly.type
_entity_poly.pdbx_seq_one_letter_code
_entity_poly.pdbx_strand_id
1 'polypeptide(L)'
;SYSQLSGDAKAVAVKESSGQLDGKGRGKIEAKLVTRGNGVEAYPGKEGASNLQETYKSFCTRFVRLIGILFTRTILETFAEVLSLISNGLRELLSSGQDEELNFGQDALENGLAIVRIISIIVFTVHNAKKEFEGQTYAEIVQRAVLLQNAFTAAFELMSIIIDRCVQLQDPSCSFLLPGILVFVEWLACYPDLAAGNDVDENQSTVRSKFWNHCISFLNK
;
A
#
# COMPACT_ATOMS: atom_id res chain seq x y z
N SER A 1 16.14 -10.79 -37.40
CA SER A 1 17.02 -11.93 -37.13
C SER A 1 17.69 -11.77 -35.78
N TYR A 2 17.27 -12.57 -34.79
CA TYR A 2 18.13 -13.13 -33.76
C TYR A 2 17.39 -14.36 -33.22
N SER A 3 17.84 -15.52 -33.66
CA SER A 3 17.47 -16.83 -33.15
C SER A 3 18.78 -17.51 -32.79
N GLN A 4 18.90 -18.01 -31.56
CA GLN A 4 19.39 -19.36 -31.26
C GLN A 4 19.38 -19.59 -29.74
N LEU A 5 18.45 -20.45 -29.35
CA LEU A 5 18.36 -21.18 -28.08
C LEU A 5 18.87 -22.60 -28.35
N SER A 6 19.67 -23.14 -27.43
CA SER A 6 19.97 -24.56 -27.25
C SER A 6 20.63 -24.69 -25.86
N GLY A 7 20.35 -25.64 -24.98
CA GLY A 7 19.50 -26.82 -25.03
C GLY A 7 19.66 -27.59 -23.71
N ASP A 8 18.51 -27.98 -23.14
CA ASP A 8 18.19 -29.26 -22.50
C ASP A 8 19.19 -30.00 -21.58
N ALA A 9 18.75 -30.31 -20.34
CA ALA A 9 19.06 -31.58 -19.66
C ALA A 9 18.19 -31.84 -18.40
N LYS A 10 17.16 -32.65 -18.60
CA LYS A 10 16.69 -33.81 -17.80
C LYS A 10 16.16 -33.65 -16.36
N ALA A 11 14.88 -34.01 -16.25
CA ALA A 11 14.18 -34.47 -15.05
C ALA A 11 14.67 -35.84 -14.55
N VAL A 12 14.59 -36.05 -13.23
CA VAL A 12 14.47 -37.38 -12.60
C VAL A 12 13.39 -37.30 -11.53
N ALA A 13 12.36 -38.12 -11.71
CA ALA A 13 11.34 -38.44 -10.72
C ALA A 13 11.73 -39.75 -10.01
N VAL A 14 11.53 -39.83 -8.69
CA VAL A 14 11.39 -41.12 -7.97
C VAL A 14 10.29 -40.96 -6.92
N LYS A 15 9.41 -41.96 -6.90
CA LYS A 15 8.16 -42.07 -6.14
C LYS A 15 8.33 -43.09 -5.01
N GLU A 16 7.67 -42.81 -3.89
CA GLU A 16 7.08 -43.73 -2.88
C GLU A 16 7.89 -44.87 -2.23
N SER A 17 7.83 -44.94 -0.89
CA SER A 17 7.39 -46.16 -0.19
C SER A 17 6.90 -45.90 1.24
N SER A 18 5.72 -46.43 1.54
CA SER A 18 5.09 -46.60 2.87
C SER A 18 5.67 -47.79 3.65
N GLY A 19 5.63 -47.76 4.99
CA GLY A 19 5.65 -49.00 5.79
C GLY A 19 6.05 -48.92 7.27
N GLN A 20 5.04 -49.07 8.14
CA GLN A 20 4.98 -50.04 9.26
C GLN A 20 5.44 -49.68 10.71
N LEU A 21 4.41 -49.47 11.56
CA LEU A 21 4.07 -50.05 12.88
C LEU A 21 5.14 -50.64 13.84
N ASP A 22 5.22 -50.08 15.06
CA ASP A 22 5.03 -50.69 16.42
C ASP A 22 5.60 -49.72 17.49
N GLY A 23 5.15 -49.57 18.74
CA GLY A 23 4.11 -50.24 19.51
C GLY A 23 3.83 -49.50 20.85
N LYS A 24 2.62 -49.72 21.37
CA LYS A 24 2.25 -50.01 22.78
C LYS A 24 2.67 -49.05 23.93
N GLY A 25 1.68 -48.41 24.57
CA GLY A 25 1.85 -47.87 25.93
C GLY A 25 0.68 -47.03 26.48
N ARG A 26 -0.27 -47.69 27.14
CA ARG A 26 -1.45 -47.14 27.83
C ARG A 26 -1.09 -46.75 29.27
N GLY A 27 -1.46 -45.55 29.75
CA GLY A 27 -1.29 -45.21 31.17
C GLY A 27 -1.86 -43.85 31.58
N LYS A 28 -3.09 -43.87 32.11
CA LYS A 28 -3.84 -42.76 32.72
C LYS A 28 -3.58 -42.76 34.22
N ILE A 29 -3.02 -41.71 34.81
CA ILE A 29 -3.11 -41.44 36.27
C ILE A 29 -3.27 -39.93 36.49
N GLU A 30 -4.43 -39.55 37.04
CA GLU A 30 -4.70 -38.26 37.67
C GLU A 30 -3.92 -38.13 38.98
N ALA A 31 -3.38 -36.95 39.26
CA ALA A 31 -3.19 -36.46 40.61
C ALA A 31 -3.52 -34.96 40.65
N LYS A 32 -4.64 -34.64 41.28
CA LYS A 32 -5.00 -33.30 41.74
C LYS A 32 -3.90 -32.78 42.69
N LEU A 33 -3.43 -31.56 42.47
CA LEU A 33 -3.12 -30.67 43.59
C LEU A 33 -3.66 -29.27 43.29
N VAL A 34 -4.59 -28.85 44.13
CA VAL A 34 -5.13 -27.50 44.23
C VAL A 34 -4.06 -26.63 44.88
N THR A 35 -3.70 -25.50 44.28
CA THR A 35 -3.38 -24.28 45.05
C THR A 35 -3.80 -23.06 44.26
N ARG A 36 -4.70 -22.32 44.90
CA ARG A 36 -5.31 -21.05 44.51
C ARG A 36 -4.24 -19.94 44.58
N GLY A 37 -4.08 -19.20 43.49
CA GLY A 37 -3.33 -17.94 43.46
C GLY A 37 -4.01 -16.99 42.49
N ASN A 38 -4.89 -16.14 43.02
CA ASN A 38 -5.44 -15.00 42.29
C ASN A 38 -4.30 -14.03 42.00
N GLY A 39 -3.93 -13.89 40.74
CA GLY A 39 -3.06 -12.84 40.23
C GLY A 39 -3.50 -12.52 38.82
N VAL A 40 -4.55 -11.71 38.69
CA VAL A 40 -4.87 -11.06 37.42
C VAL A 40 -3.82 -9.98 37.22
N GLU A 41 -2.65 -10.37 36.70
CA GLU A 41 -1.80 -9.44 35.97
C GLU A 41 -2.36 -9.36 34.55
N ALA A 42 -3.27 -8.40 34.36
CA ALA A 42 -3.55 -7.90 33.03
C ALA A 42 -2.26 -7.25 32.51
N TYR A 43 -1.54 -7.94 31.64
CA TYR A 43 -0.45 -7.35 30.86
C TYR A 43 -1.04 -6.20 30.03
N PRO A 44 -0.66 -4.93 30.26
CA PRO A 44 -1.04 -3.83 29.38
C PRO A 44 0.03 -3.79 28.28
N GLY A 45 -0.01 -4.76 27.37
CA GLY A 45 1.04 -4.87 26.35
C GLY A 45 0.57 -5.33 24.98
N LYS A 46 -0.69 -5.74 24.84
CA LYS A 46 -1.18 -6.37 23.61
C LYS A 46 -2.21 -5.55 22.84
N GLU A 47 -2.80 -4.54 23.47
CA GLU A 47 -3.96 -3.81 22.95
C GLU A 47 -3.56 -2.76 21.89
N GLY A 48 -2.37 -2.14 22.04
CA GLY A 48 -1.84 -1.18 21.05
C GLY A 48 -1.34 -1.83 19.76
N ALA A 49 -0.61 -2.95 19.87
CA ALA A 49 -0.10 -3.68 18.71
C ALA A 49 -1.22 -4.39 17.92
N SER A 50 -2.24 -4.92 18.61
CA SER A 50 -3.42 -5.49 17.94
C SER A 50 -4.23 -4.44 17.20
N ASN A 51 -4.38 -3.24 17.79
CA ASN A 51 -5.09 -2.14 17.15
C ASN A 51 -4.40 -1.65 15.87
N LEU A 52 -3.07 -1.48 15.90
CA LEU A 52 -2.33 -1.03 14.72
C LEU A 52 -2.40 -2.02 13.54
N GLN A 53 -2.27 -3.33 13.84
CA GLN A 53 -2.41 -4.37 12.82
C GLN A 53 -3.81 -4.37 12.19
N GLU A 54 -4.85 -4.12 13.00
CA GLU A 54 -6.22 -3.97 12.54
C GLU A 54 -6.41 -2.71 11.68
N THR A 55 -5.83 -1.58 12.08
CA THR A 55 -5.80 -0.34 11.27
C THR A 55 -5.12 -0.60 9.93
N TYR A 56 -3.96 -1.26 9.90
CA TYR A 56 -3.26 -1.55 8.65
C TYR A 56 -4.05 -2.48 7.73
N LYS A 57 -4.69 -3.51 8.29
CA LYS A 57 -5.57 -4.42 7.54
C LYS A 57 -6.80 -3.71 6.98
N SER A 58 -7.40 -2.82 7.78
CA SER A 58 -8.53 -1.98 7.37
C SER A 58 -8.13 -1.05 6.23
N PHE A 59 -6.97 -0.39 6.35
CA PHE A 59 -6.38 0.43 5.29
C PHE A 59 -6.18 -0.37 4.01
N CYS A 60 -5.53 -1.55 4.06
CA CYS A 60 -5.31 -2.40 2.89
C CYS A 60 -6.62 -2.77 2.20
N THR A 61 -7.65 -3.14 2.98
CA THR A 61 -8.96 -3.52 2.43
C THR A 61 -9.62 -2.36 1.70
N ARG A 62 -9.57 -1.16 2.28
CA ARG A 62 -10.11 0.06 1.67
C ARG A 62 -9.28 0.47 0.44
N PHE A 63 -7.96 0.38 0.52
CA PHE A 63 -7.06 0.67 -0.59
C PHE A 63 -7.39 -0.22 -1.80
N VAL A 64 -7.50 -1.54 -1.61
CA VAL A 64 -7.93 -2.46 -2.67
C VAL A 64 -9.30 -2.09 -3.23
N ARG A 65 -10.25 -1.64 -2.40
CA ARG A 65 -11.56 -1.15 -2.87
C ARG A 65 -11.43 0.11 -3.74
N LEU A 66 -10.61 1.09 -3.38
CA LEU A 66 -10.35 2.28 -4.19
C LEU A 66 -9.75 1.91 -5.55
N ILE A 67 -8.73 1.04 -5.54
CA ILE A 67 -8.12 0.54 -6.77
C ILE A 67 -9.15 -0.22 -7.60
N GLY A 68 -10.03 -1.01 -6.97
CA GLY A 68 -11.14 -1.68 -7.61
C GLY A 68 -12.07 -0.71 -8.34
N ILE A 69 -12.55 0.33 -7.66
CA ILE A 69 -13.40 1.39 -8.26
C ILE A 69 -12.74 1.98 -9.51
N LEU A 70 -11.45 2.32 -9.42
CA LEU A 70 -10.72 2.92 -10.53
C LEU A 70 -10.40 1.91 -11.66
N PHE A 71 -10.17 0.64 -11.33
CA PHE A 71 -9.81 -0.39 -12.29
C PHE A 71 -11.02 -0.88 -13.08
N THR A 72 -12.13 -1.17 -12.39
CA THR A 72 -13.37 -1.67 -13.01
C THR A 72 -14.23 -0.55 -13.59
N ARG A 73 -13.94 0.70 -13.24
CA ARG A 73 -14.69 1.91 -13.68
C ARG A 73 -16.14 1.92 -13.19
N THR A 74 -16.42 1.25 -12.09
CA THR A 74 -17.76 1.10 -11.51
C THR A 74 -17.85 1.79 -10.15
N ILE A 75 -19.03 2.24 -9.77
CA ILE A 75 -19.32 2.79 -8.43
C ILE A 75 -18.48 4.05 -8.15
N LEU A 76 -18.25 4.87 -9.19
CA LEU A 76 -17.47 6.11 -9.11
C LEU A 76 -18.09 7.13 -8.15
N GLU A 77 -19.40 7.05 -7.90
CA GLU A 77 -20.12 7.87 -6.93
C GLU A 77 -19.63 7.68 -5.49
N THR A 78 -19.03 6.53 -5.16
CA THR A 78 -18.45 6.28 -3.83
C THR A 78 -16.97 6.65 -3.73
N PHE A 79 -16.34 7.10 -4.83
CA PHE A 79 -14.91 7.36 -4.89
C PHE A 79 -14.42 8.32 -3.80
N ALA A 80 -15.07 9.47 -3.66
CA ALA A 80 -14.64 10.52 -2.73
C ALA A 80 -14.72 10.06 -1.26
N GLU A 81 -15.78 9.32 -0.91
CA GLU A 81 -15.95 8.74 0.43
C GLU A 81 -14.83 7.73 0.71
N VAL A 82 -14.59 6.80 -0.23
CA VAL A 82 -13.55 5.77 -0.08
C VAL A 82 -12.16 6.39 -0.01
N LEU A 83 -11.86 7.40 -0.84
CA LEU A 83 -10.59 8.14 -0.79
C LEU A 83 -10.40 8.81 0.58
N SER A 84 -11.41 9.48 1.11
CA SER A 84 -11.35 10.10 2.44
C SER A 84 -11.04 9.09 3.55
N LEU A 85 -11.70 7.93 3.52
CA LEU A 85 -11.47 6.84 4.49
C LEU A 85 -10.04 6.26 4.40
N ILE A 86 -9.45 6.22 3.21
CA ILE A 86 -8.07 5.76 3.00
C ILE A 86 -7.09 6.83 3.43
N SER A 87 -7.32 8.10 3.08
CA SER A 87 -6.49 9.22 3.50
C SER A 87 -6.41 9.30 5.02
N ASN A 88 -7.53 9.12 5.72
CA ASN A 88 -7.54 9.11 7.19
C ASN A 88 -6.79 7.89 7.75
N GLY A 89 -7.03 6.70 7.20
CA GLY A 89 -6.30 5.49 7.63
C GLY A 89 -4.79 5.59 7.37
N LEU A 90 -4.37 6.21 6.26
CA LEU A 90 -2.97 6.44 5.96
C LEU A 90 -2.35 7.45 6.92
N ARG A 91 -3.05 8.54 7.24
CA ARG A 91 -2.62 9.52 8.25
C ARG A 91 -2.46 8.87 9.61
N GLU A 92 -3.39 8.00 10.01
CA GLU A 92 -3.31 7.24 11.26
C GLU A 92 -2.09 6.32 11.29
N LEU A 93 -1.87 5.54 10.23
CA LEU A 93 -0.71 4.64 10.12
C LEU A 93 0.63 5.38 10.09
N LEU A 94 0.64 6.60 9.57
CA LEU A 94 1.84 7.43 9.50
C LEU A 94 2.01 8.33 10.72
N SER A 95 0.98 8.48 11.56
CA SER A 95 0.99 9.35 12.73
C SER A 95 1.99 8.85 13.75
N SER A 96 3.12 9.53 13.84
CA SER A 96 4.16 9.31 14.86
C SER A 96 4.80 10.65 15.23
N GLY A 97 5.66 10.67 16.24
CA GLY A 97 6.37 11.88 16.72
C GLY A 97 7.41 12.41 15.72
N GLN A 98 8.54 12.89 16.21
CA GLN A 98 9.68 13.24 15.33
C GLN A 98 10.43 12.01 14.82
N ASP A 99 10.25 10.87 15.52
CA ASP A 99 10.77 9.57 15.14
C ASP A 99 9.80 8.83 14.21
N GLU A 100 10.37 7.97 13.38
CA GLU A 100 9.63 7.14 12.43
C GLU A 100 9.21 5.82 13.08
N GLU A 101 7.91 5.51 13.05
CA GLU A 101 7.36 4.24 13.55
C GLU A 101 7.08 3.26 12.41
N LEU A 102 7.46 1.99 12.62
CA LEU A 102 7.35 0.92 11.63
C LEU A 102 5.98 0.24 11.68
N ASN A 103 5.01 0.84 10.98
CA ASN A 103 3.59 0.48 11.09
C ASN A 103 3.06 -0.47 9.99
N PHE A 104 3.90 -0.80 9.00
CA PHE A 104 3.53 -1.60 7.81
C PHE A 104 4.20 -2.98 7.76
N GLY A 105 5.20 -3.24 8.62
CA GLY A 105 6.03 -4.45 8.62
C GLY A 105 6.95 -4.51 9.84
N GLN A 106 7.73 -5.59 9.96
CA GLN A 106 8.58 -5.85 11.13
C GLN A 106 9.84 -4.99 11.17
N ASP A 107 10.34 -4.56 10.01
CA ASP A 107 11.57 -3.78 9.87
C ASP A 107 11.43 -2.69 8.80
N ALA A 108 12.44 -1.81 8.71
CA ALA A 108 12.45 -0.70 7.76
C ALA A 108 12.36 -1.17 6.29
N LEU A 109 12.88 -2.35 5.96
CA LEU A 109 12.84 -2.90 4.61
C LEU A 109 11.41 -3.30 4.24
N GLU A 110 10.70 -4.02 5.12
CA GLU A 110 9.31 -4.38 4.90
C GLU A 110 8.40 -3.15 4.80
N ASN A 111 8.64 -2.13 5.63
CA ASN A 111 7.90 -0.88 5.59
C ASN A 111 8.14 -0.11 4.29
N GLY A 112 9.41 0.04 3.89
CA GLY A 112 9.75 0.69 2.62
C GLY A 112 9.18 -0.05 1.42
N LEU A 113 9.22 -1.39 1.43
CA LEU A 113 8.62 -2.22 0.38
C LEU A 113 7.10 -2.05 0.31
N ALA A 114 6.41 -1.95 1.46
CA ALA A 114 4.98 -1.69 1.51
C ALA A 114 4.63 -0.36 0.84
N ILE A 115 5.37 0.71 1.14
CA ILE A 115 5.17 2.03 0.56
C ILE A 115 5.45 2.01 -0.95
N VAL A 116 6.56 1.42 -1.38
CA VAL A 116 6.89 1.29 -2.82
C VAL A 116 5.79 0.53 -3.56
N ARG A 117 5.22 -0.53 -2.97
CA ARG A 117 4.09 -1.27 -3.56
C ARG A 117 2.84 -0.40 -3.69
N ILE A 118 2.47 0.35 -2.65
CA ILE A 118 1.34 1.28 -2.67
C ILE A 118 1.51 2.30 -3.81
N ILE A 119 2.68 2.95 -3.89
CA ILE A 119 3.00 3.93 -4.94
C ILE A 119 2.97 3.29 -6.32
N SER A 120 3.56 2.11 -6.49
CA SER A 120 3.57 1.40 -7.77
C SER A 120 2.15 1.08 -8.26
N ILE A 121 1.27 0.67 -7.35
CA ILE A 121 -0.15 0.39 -7.65
C ILE A 121 -0.88 1.68 -8.04
N ILE A 122 -0.62 2.80 -7.36
CA ILE A 122 -1.19 4.11 -7.70
C ILE A 122 -0.76 4.55 -9.10
N VAL A 123 0.55 4.50 -9.39
CA VAL A 123 1.12 4.84 -10.71
C VAL A 123 0.51 3.96 -11.80
N PHE A 124 0.47 2.65 -11.58
CA PHE A 124 -0.16 1.70 -12.49
C PHE A 124 -1.65 2.05 -12.73
N THR A 125 -2.36 2.44 -11.68
CA THR A 125 -3.79 2.80 -11.77
C THR A 125 -4.00 4.03 -12.64
N VAL A 126 -3.13 5.05 -12.55
CA VAL A 126 -3.15 6.22 -13.45
C VAL A 126 -2.92 5.80 -14.90
N HIS A 127 -1.92 4.95 -15.15
CA HIS A 127 -1.67 4.43 -16.50
C HIS A 127 -2.85 3.63 -17.06
N ASN A 128 -3.48 2.80 -16.23
CA ASN A 128 -4.66 2.04 -16.62
C ASN A 128 -5.85 2.96 -16.94
N ALA A 129 -6.08 4.01 -16.15
CA ALA A 129 -7.11 5.02 -16.42
C ALA A 129 -6.85 5.76 -17.74
N LYS A 130 -5.57 5.98 -18.09
CA LYS A 130 -5.17 6.61 -19.35
C LYS A 130 -5.30 5.68 -20.56
N LYS A 131 -5.58 4.38 -20.43
CA LYS A 131 -5.63 3.49 -21.59
C LYS A 131 -6.79 3.82 -22.54
N GLU A 132 -6.46 4.02 -23.82
CA GLU A 132 -7.40 4.25 -24.92
C GLU A 132 -7.67 2.95 -25.68
N PHE A 133 -8.84 2.88 -26.27
CA PHE A 133 -9.23 1.82 -27.19
C PHE A 133 -9.72 2.47 -28.49
N GLU A 134 -9.35 1.89 -29.63
CA GLU A 134 -9.87 2.35 -30.92
C GLU A 134 -11.40 2.16 -30.96
N GLY A 135 -12.12 3.13 -31.50
CA GLY A 135 -13.58 3.07 -31.62
C GLY A 135 -14.37 3.43 -30.36
N GLN A 136 -13.76 4.11 -29.38
CA GLN A 136 -14.48 4.62 -28.21
C GLN A 136 -15.62 5.56 -28.60
N THR A 137 -16.77 5.35 -27.96
CA THR A 137 -17.91 6.25 -27.99
C THR A 137 -17.64 7.53 -27.18
N TYR A 138 -18.36 8.61 -27.49
CA TYR A 138 -18.24 9.86 -26.73
C TYR A 138 -18.49 9.67 -25.23
N ALA A 139 -19.47 8.83 -24.85
CA ALA A 139 -19.77 8.53 -23.46
C ALA A 139 -18.57 7.86 -22.74
N GLU A 140 -17.88 6.95 -23.42
CA GLU A 140 -16.69 6.29 -22.88
C GLU A 140 -15.51 7.25 -22.74
N ILE A 141 -15.36 8.20 -23.67
CA ILE A 141 -14.33 9.25 -23.59
C ILE A 141 -14.59 10.14 -22.36
N VAL A 142 -15.83 10.59 -22.16
CA VAL A 142 -16.21 11.43 -21.02
C VAL A 142 -16.02 10.67 -19.70
N GLN A 143 -16.47 9.42 -19.61
CA GLN A 143 -16.27 8.60 -18.41
C GLN A 143 -14.78 8.38 -18.11
N ARG A 144 -13.95 8.19 -19.14
CA ARG A 144 -12.50 8.06 -18.99
C ARG A 144 -11.86 9.34 -18.47
N ALA A 145 -12.31 10.52 -18.90
CA ALA A 145 -11.81 11.79 -18.37
C ALA A 145 -12.06 11.90 -16.86
N VAL A 146 -13.29 11.60 -16.41
CA VAL A 146 -13.64 11.58 -14.97
C VAL A 146 -12.81 10.54 -14.21
N LEU A 147 -12.62 9.35 -14.79
CA LEU A 147 -11.82 8.30 -14.18
C LEU A 147 -10.36 8.74 -14.00
N LEU A 148 -9.78 9.36 -15.02
CA LEU A 148 -8.40 9.84 -14.99
C LEU A 148 -8.23 10.96 -13.97
N GLN A 149 -9.20 11.87 -13.88
CA GLN A 149 -9.24 12.92 -12.86
C GLN A 149 -9.26 12.31 -11.46
N ASN A 150 -10.13 11.33 -11.19
CA ASN A 150 -10.19 10.63 -9.92
C ASN A 150 -8.88 9.90 -9.60
N ALA A 151 -8.26 9.22 -10.59
CA ALA A 151 -6.99 8.54 -10.40
C ALA A 151 -5.86 9.51 -10.00
N PHE A 152 -5.78 10.68 -10.64
CA PHE A 152 -4.82 11.72 -10.26
C PHE A 152 -5.13 12.32 -8.89
N THR A 153 -6.40 12.60 -8.58
CA THR A 153 -6.80 13.11 -7.26
C THR A 153 -6.36 12.15 -6.16
N ALA A 154 -6.62 10.84 -6.32
CA ALA A 154 -6.16 9.83 -5.37
C ALA A 154 -4.63 9.78 -5.27
N ALA A 155 -3.93 9.82 -6.41
CA ALA A 155 -2.48 9.77 -6.45
C ALA A 155 -1.85 10.95 -5.69
N PHE A 156 -2.24 12.18 -6.02
CA PHE A 156 -1.69 13.38 -5.40
C PHE A 156 -2.12 13.54 -3.93
N GLU A 157 -3.34 13.16 -3.54
CA GLU A 157 -3.77 13.23 -2.14
C GLU A 157 -2.97 12.25 -1.26
N LEU A 158 -2.87 10.97 -1.67
CA LEU A 158 -2.14 9.98 -0.89
C LEU A 158 -0.63 10.27 -0.86
N MET A 159 -0.07 10.74 -1.97
CA MET A 159 1.33 11.14 -2.03
C MET A 159 1.60 12.38 -1.17
N SER A 160 0.69 13.34 -1.13
CA SER A 160 0.79 14.52 -0.25
C SER A 160 0.90 14.12 1.21
N ILE A 161 0.16 13.09 1.65
CA ILE A 161 0.21 12.57 3.02
C ILE A 161 1.58 11.96 3.32
N ILE A 162 2.12 11.17 2.39
CA ILE A 162 3.42 10.51 2.55
C ILE A 162 4.54 11.54 2.66
N ILE A 163 4.56 12.55 1.79
CA ILE A 163 5.60 13.59 1.83
C ILE A 163 5.45 14.46 3.07
N ASP A 164 4.22 14.86 3.42
CA ASP A 164 3.93 15.61 4.65
C ASP A 164 4.52 14.88 5.86
N ARG A 165 4.29 13.57 5.96
CA ARG A 165 4.86 12.79 7.05
C ARG A 165 6.39 12.80 7.01
N CYS A 166 6.99 12.56 5.85
CA CYS A 166 8.44 12.53 5.71
C CYS A 166 9.10 13.87 6.12
N VAL A 167 8.45 15.00 5.82
CA VAL A 167 8.89 16.34 6.22
C VAL A 167 8.84 16.54 7.74
N GLN A 168 7.94 15.87 8.45
CA GLN A 168 7.81 16.01 9.91
C GLN A 168 8.89 15.24 10.69
N LEU A 169 9.60 14.32 10.04
CA LEU A 169 10.68 13.53 10.66
C LEU A 169 11.92 14.39 10.96
N GLN A 170 12.70 13.96 11.95
CA GLN A 170 13.98 14.58 12.29
C GLN A 170 14.98 14.47 11.13
N ASP A 171 15.12 13.27 10.56
CA ASP A 171 15.97 13.00 9.39
C ASP A 171 15.14 12.33 8.27
N PRO A 172 14.60 13.12 7.32
CA PRO A 172 13.84 12.59 6.19
C PRO A 172 14.68 11.69 5.27
N SER A 173 16.00 11.82 5.27
CA SER A 173 16.88 11.07 4.36
C SER A 173 17.00 9.59 4.72
N CYS A 174 16.80 9.26 5.99
CA CYS A 174 16.82 7.89 6.50
C CYS A 174 15.44 7.21 6.51
N SER A 175 14.38 7.92 6.08
CA SER A 175 12.99 7.43 6.18
C SER A 175 12.71 6.26 5.24
N PHE A 176 11.95 5.27 5.72
CA PHE A 176 11.44 4.20 4.85
C PHE A 176 10.45 4.70 3.78
N LEU A 177 9.91 5.92 3.91
CA LEU A 177 9.01 6.54 2.94
C LEU A 177 9.77 7.01 1.68
N LEU A 178 11.06 7.33 1.83
CA LEU A 178 11.86 7.97 0.79
C LEU A 178 11.90 7.19 -0.53
N PRO A 179 12.11 5.86 -0.56
CA PRO A 179 12.08 5.11 -1.81
C PRO A 179 10.76 5.25 -2.57
N GLY A 180 9.62 5.25 -1.87
CA GLY A 180 8.32 5.46 -2.50
C GLY A 180 8.14 6.88 -3.04
N ILE A 181 8.64 7.88 -2.31
CA ILE A 181 8.66 9.29 -2.77
C ILE A 181 9.46 9.42 -4.06
N LEU A 182 10.67 8.85 -4.10
CA LEU A 182 11.53 8.89 -5.27
C LEU A 182 10.89 8.21 -6.48
N VAL A 183 10.25 7.04 -6.30
CA VAL A 183 9.52 6.36 -7.39
C VAL A 183 8.45 7.26 -8.00
N PHE A 184 7.67 7.96 -7.17
CA PHE A 184 6.59 8.83 -7.65
C PHE A 184 7.12 10.09 -8.34
N VAL A 185 8.13 10.74 -7.76
CA VAL A 185 8.74 11.95 -8.34
C VAL A 185 9.45 11.64 -9.66
N GLU A 186 10.18 10.52 -9.74
CA GLU A 186 10.82 10.06 -10.97
C GLU A 186 9.79 9.77 -12.07
N TRP A 187 8.67 9.15 -11.70
CA TRP A 187 7.56 8.94 -12.61
C TRP A 187 7.02 10.28 -13.16
N LEU A 188 6.80 11.28 -12.30
CA LEU A 188 6.37 12.60 -12.75
C LEU A 188 7.41 13.29 -13.66
N ALA A 189 8.70 13.14 -13.36
CA ALA A 189 9.78 13.67 -14.19
C ALA A 189 9.79 13.04 -15.59
N CYS A 190 9.44 11.76 -15.71
CA CYS A 190 9.29 11.08 -16.99
C CYS A 190 8.04 11.52 -17.79
N TYR A 191 7.07 12.17 -17.15
CA TYR A 191 5.82 12.61 -17.78
C TYR A 191 5.48 14.08 -17.45
N PRO A 192 6.20 15.06 -18.02
CA PRO A 192 6.07 16.48 -17.68
C PRO A 192 4.65 17.04 -17.82
N ASP A 193 3.89 16.60 -18.83
CA ASP A 193 2.50 17.02 -19.03
C ASP A 193 1.61 16.60 -17.85
N LEU A 194 1.87 15.40 -17.31
CA LEU A 194 1.15 14.88 -16.15
C LEU A 194 1.57 15.60 -14.87
N ALA A 195 2.81 16.08 -14.78
CA ALA A 195 3.33 16.85 -13.65
C ALA A 195 2.82 18.30 -13.64
N ALA A 196 2.69 18.94 -14.81
CA ALA A 196 2.20 20.30 -14.96
C ALA A 196 0.70 20.42 -14.63
N GLY A 197 -0.14 19.53 -15.17
CA GLY A 197 -1.59 19.55 -14.90
C GLY A 197 -2.30 20.70 -15.62
N ASN A 198 -2.24 20.70 -16.95
CA ASN A 198 -2.73 21.84 -17.76
C ASN A 198 -4.26 21.97 -17.81
N ASP A 199 -5.02 20.89 -17.58
CA ASP A 199 -6.49 20.85 -17.62
C ASP A 199 -7.05 20.12 -16.39
N VAL A 200 -6.84 20.70 -15.20
CA VAL A 200 -7.23 20.08 -13.92
C VAL A 200 -8.43 20.80 -13.32
N ASP A 201 -9.35 20.05 -12.71
CA ASP A 201 -10.46 20.63 -11.96
C ASP A 201 -9.98 21.24 -10.63
N GLU A 202 -10.87 21.94 -9.93
CA GLU A 202 -10.55 22.62 -8.67
C GLU A 202 -10.05 21.64 -7.59
N ASN A 203 -10.63 20.45 -7.52
CA ASN A 203 -10.23 19.43 -6.56
C ASN A 203 -8.81 18.92 -6.86
N GLN A 204 -8.53 18.55 -8.10
CA GLN A 204 -7.20 18.08 -8.47
C GLN A 204 -6.15 19.20 -8.37
N SER A 205 -6.50 20.44 -8.71
CA SER A 205 -5.65 21.63 -8.50
C SER A 205 -5.24 21.78 -7.03
N THR A 206 -6.21 21.63 -6.11
CA THR A 206 -5.98 21.75 -4.67
C THR A 206 -5.00 20.69 -4.16
N VAL A 207 -5.24 19.41 -4.45
CA VAL A 207 -4.37 18.32 -3.98
C VAL A 207 -2.98 18.36 -4.61
N ARG A 208 -2.87 18.81 -5.87
CA ARG A 208 -1.57 19.00 -6.55
C ARG A 208 -0.78 20.13 -5.93
N SER A 209 -1.43 21.26 -5.66
CA SER A 209 -0.78 22.39 -4.98
C SER A 209 -0.23 21.97 -3.62
N LYS A 210 -1.03 21.24 -2.83
CA LYS A 210 -0.60 20.68 -1.55
C LYS A 210 0.62 19.75 -1.69
N PHE A 211 0.57 18.83 -2.65
CA PHE A 211 1.69 17.94 -2.97
C PHE A 211 2.96 18.73 -3.28
N TRP A 212 2.90 19.70 -4.20
CA TRP A 212 4.08 20.48 -4.61
C TRP A 212 4.64 21.33 -3.47
N ASN A 213 3.78 21.91 -2.64
CA ASN A 213 4.22 22.65 -1.45
C ASN A 213 4.96 21.73 -0.46
N HIS A 214 4.47 20.51 -0.26
CA HIS A 214 5.17 19.52 0.56
C HIS A 214 6.49 19.08 -0.08
N CYS A 215 6.55 18.89 -1.40
CA CYS A 215 7.79 18.61 -2.13
C CYS A 215 8.83 19.71 -1.94
N ILE A 216 8.42 20.98 -2.03
CA ILE A 216 9.32 22.12 -1.80
C ILE A 216 9.87 22.08 -0.37
N SER A 217 9.01 21.86 0.62
CA SER A 217 9.44 21.75 2.02
C SER A 217 10.41 20.58 2.22
N PHE A 218 10.09 19.42 1.62
CA PHE A 218 10.89 18.21 1.67
C PHE A 218 12.28 18.38 1.05
N LEU A 219 12.37 18.96 -0.15
CA LEU A 219 13.63 19.13 -0.89
C LEU A 219 14.56 20.21 -0.28
N ASN A 220 14.03 21.06 0.61
CA ASN A 220 14.81 22.08 1.31
C ASN A 220 15.25 21.65 2.72
N LYS A 221 14.91 20.42 3.15
CA LYS A 221 15.37 19.80 4.39
C LYS A 221 16.59 18.93 4.12
#